data_AF-A0A2A6BZ23-F1
#
_entry.id   AF-A0A2A6BZ23-F1
#
_cell.length_a   1.000
_cell.length_b   1.000
_cell.length_c   1.000
_cell.angle_alpha   90.00
_cell.angle_beta   90.00
_cell.angle_gamma   90.00
#
_symmetry.space_group_name_H-M   'P 1'
#
loop_
_entity.id
_entity.type
_entity.pdbx_description
1 polymer ?
#
loop_
_entity_poly.entity_id
_entity_poly.type
_entity_poly.pdbx_seq_one_letter_code
_entity_poly.pdbx_strand_id
1 'polypeptide(L)'
;MEFLSISFLFSLLILPSLADDVCFSCASPQLEENWEVTNLPTKPQGLVFTDDCSSDTNTDLKKPCGQGVCYEALIPLNNRAVYLRGCYADFIDETNVTRASAANGICDYGLMGKDTFEDDSSKNPVKGPKPAYAATRWCVNPADGDMCNSQLKYSADLFSNPSNYFKRCTNPGVSPDKQCIECSHFGGNGDCNADTKTYCRGPYCVKYEGYLNGDAMAVRTCAPATPFSGDQCAWMESTSDFNLFGVTLKLPYKAWHCYCTGDSCNPSSIVSSSLLFSVVLPLFLTRFIPFFSSCPSLSSMSLLLTAAASLDGTRPSIIPILVIFFARILLISHMDLINQ
;
A
#
# COMPACT_ATOMS: atom_id res chain seq x y z
N MET A 1 -13.47 -53.06 22.35
CA MET A 1 -12.72 -52.28 21.34
C MET A 1 -13.72 -51.35 20.63
N GLU A 2 -14.39 -50.45 21.38
CA GLU A 2 -15.58 -49.72 20.88
C GLU A 2 -15.65 -48.24 21.33
N PHE A 3 -14.53 -47.64 21.76
CA PHE A 3 -14.51 -46.24 22.21
C PHE A 3 -13.87 -45.25 21.21
N LEU A 4 -13.48 -45.71 20.02
CA LEU A 4 -12.73 -44.89 19.06
C LEU A 4 -13.59 -44.20 17.97
N SER A 5 -14.90 -44.45 17.92
CA SER A 5 -15.74 -43.98 16.81
C SER A 5 -16.52 -42.68 17.07
N ILE A 6 -16.59 -42.19 18.32
CA ILE A 6 -17.42 -41.01 18.67
C ILE A 6 -16.60 -39.71 18.64
N SER A 7 -15.30 -39.75 18.95
CA SER A 7 -14.45 -38.55 18.92
C SER A 7 -14.14 -38.04 17.52
N PHE A 8 -14.25 -38.87 16.47
CA PHE A 8 -14.02 -38.44 15.09
C PHE A 8 -15.24 -37.72 14.48
N LEU A 9 -16.45 -38.00 14.98
CA LEU A 9 -17.68 -37.32 14.53
C LEU A 9 -17.82 -35.91 15.11
N PHE A 10 -17.29 -35.64 16.32
CA PHE A 10 -17.34 -34.30 16.90
C PHE A 10 -16.31 -33.33 16.29
N SER A 11 -15.20 -33.83 15.74
CA SER A 11 -14.20 -33.00 15.05
C SER A 11 -14.66 -32.50 13.68
N LEU A 12 -15.66 -33.13 13.06
CA LEU A 12 -16.26 -32.71 11.79
C LEU A 12 -17.40 -31.69 11.97
N LEU A 13 -17.89 -31.48 13.19
CA LEU A 13 -19.00 -30.56 13.52
C LEU A 13 -18.54 -29.17 13.96
N ILE A 14 -17.23 -28.89 13.97
CA ILE A 14 -16.66 -27.56 14.22
C ILE A 14 -15.81 -27.15 13.02
N LEU A 15 -16.30 -27.38 11.80
CA LEU A 15 -15.92 -26.49 10.71
C LEU A 15 -16.72 -25.22 10.98
N PRO A 16 -16.11 -24.09 11.37
CA PRO A 16 -16.82 -22.83 11.28
C PRO A 16 -17.35 -22.78 9.86
N SER A 17 -18.67 -22.65 9.70
CA SER A 17 -19.22 -22.29 8.40
C SER A 17 -18.53 -20.98 8.05
N LEU A 18 -17.50 -21.05 7.21
CA LEU A 18 -16.94 -19.91 6.51
C LEU A 18 -18.07 -19.49 5.57
N ALA A 19 -19.06 -18.80 6.13
CA ALA A 19 -20.00 -18.06 5.33
C ALA A 19 -19.14 -17.03 4.62
N ASP A 20 -18.92 -17.26 3.32
CA ASP A 20 -18.20 -16.31 2.49
C ASP A 20 -18.90 -14.95 2.62
N ASP A 21 -18.20 -13.94 3.11
CA ASP A 21 -18.79 -12.61 3.17
C ASP A 21 -19.03 -12.14 1.74
N VAL A 22 -20.25 -11.66 1.48
CA VAL A 22 -20.62 -11.14 0.16
C VAL A 22 -20.42 -9.63 0.14
N CYS A 23 -19.49 -9.14 -0.65
CA CYS A 23 -19.23 -7.70 -0.79
C CYS A 23 -19.80 -7.18 -2.11
N PHE A 24 -20.08 -5.88 -2.17
CA PHE A 24 -20.18 -5.22 -3.47
C PHE A 24 -18.83 -5.24 -4.17
N SER A 25 -18.82 -5.51 -5.47
CA SER A 25 -17.64 -5.54 -6.34
C SER A 25 -17.91 -4.74 -7.61
N CYS A 26 -17.49 -3.48 -7.60
CA CYS A 26 -17.68 -2.55 -8.71
C CYS A 26 -16.68 -1.39 -8.63
N ALA A 27 -16.55 -0.65 -9.72
CA ALA A 27 -15.88 0.64 -9.76
C ALA A 27 -16.67 1.63 -10.64
N SER A 28 -16.53 2.92 -10.39
CA SER A 28 -17.03 3.92 -11.33
C SER A 28 -16.23 3.87 -12.65
N PRO A 29 -16.84 4.15 -13.82
CA PRO A 29 -16.20 3.95 -15.13
C PRO A 29 -14.89 4.71 -15.31
N GLN A 30 -14.73 5.86 -14.67
CA GLN A 30 -13.53 6.69 -14.76
C GLN A 30 -12.27 5.99 -14.23
N LEU A 31 -12.43 5.01 -13.32
CA LEU A 31 -11.31 4.24 -12.77
C LEU A 31 -10.78 3.17 -13.73
N GLU A 32 -11.48 2.90 -14.84
CA GLU A 32 -11.03 1.89 -15.81
C GLU A 32 -9.70 2.31 -16.47
N GLU A 33 -9.60 3.58 -16.84
CA GLU A 33 -8.44 4.20 -17.49
C GLU A 33 -7.50 4.91 -16.52
N ASN A 34 -7.96 5.23 -15.30
CA ASN A 34 -7.20 6.00 -14.31
C ASN A 34 -6.96 5.17 -13.03
N TRP A 35 -6.69 3.87 -13.14
CA TRP A 35 -6.63 2.97 -11.98
C TRP A 35 -5.60 3.42 -10.93
N GLU A 36 -4.51 4.06 -11.35
CA GLU A 36 -3.45 4.55 -10.49
C GLU A 36 -3.94 5.53 -9.41
N VAL A 37 -5.05 6.24 -9.61
CA VAL A 37 -5.60 7.17 -8.60
C VAL A 37 -6.10 6.45 -7.34
N THR A 38 -6.36 5.14 -7.45
CA THR A 38 -6.74 4.30 -6.31
C THR A 38 -5.57 4.02 -5.37
N ASN A 39 -4.33 4.16 -5.86
CA ASN A 39 -3.11 3.69 -5.19
C ASN A 39 -3.15 2.20 -4.82
N LEU A 40 -3.94 1.39 -5.54
CA LEU A 40 -4.00 -0.06 -5.38
C LEU A 40 -3.18 -0.77 -6.47
N PRO A 41 -2.37 -1.78 -6.09
CA PRO A 41 -1.51 -2.52 -7.03
C PRO A 41 -2.25 -3.18 -8.19
N THR A 42 -3.38 -3.81 -7.88
CA THR A 42 -4.05 -4.72 -8.80
C THR A 42 -5.42 -4.20 -9.16
N LYS A 43 -5.67 -4.04 -10.47
CA LYS A 43 -7.02 -3.92 -11.03
C LYS A 43 -7.59 -5.32 -11.22
N PRO A 44 -8.59 -5.77 -10.44
CA PRO A 44 -9.08 -7.15 -10.50
C PRO A 44 -9.67 -7.48 -11.86
N GLN A 45 -9.38 -8.69 -12.35
CA GLN A 45 -10.05 -9.22 -13.54
C GLN A 45 -11.54 -9.44 -13.24
N GLY A 46 -12.42 -8.87 -14.06
CA GLY A 46 -13.87 -9.00 -13.91
C GLY A 46 -14.52 -7.99 -12.95
N LEU A 47 -13.79 -6.96 -12.50
CA LEU A 47 -14.40 -5.84 -11.79
C LEU A 47 -15.40 -5.12 -12.72
N VAL A 48 -16.63 -4.92 -12.28
CA VAL A 48 -17.68 -4.26 -13.08
C VAL A 48 -17.53 -2.75 -12.98
N PHE A 49 -17.33 -2.09 -14.13
CA PHE A 49 -17.28 -0.63 -14.23
C PHE A 49 -18.67 -0.07 -14.55
N THR A 50 -19.28 0.65 -13.61
CA THR A 50 -20.66 1.14 -13.73
C THR A 50 -20.91 2.39 -12.90
N ASP A 51 -21.75 3.30 -13.41
CA ASP A 51 -22.20 4.49 -12.68
C ASP A 51 -23.04 4.12 -11.42
N ASP A 52 -23.65 2.94 -11.43
CA ASP A 52 -24.42 2.41 -10.31
C ASP A 52 -23.54 1.95 -9.13
N CYS A 53 -22.22 2.05 -9.22
CA CYS A 53 -21.33 1.63 -8.13
C CYS A 53 -21.48 2.50 -6.86
N SER A 54 -22.12 3.66 -6.98
CA SER A 54 -22.53 4.49 -5.85
C SER A 54 -23.75 3.93 -5.09
N SER A 55 -24.59 3.13 -5.76
CA SER A 55 -25.85 2.58 -5.24
C SER A 55 -25.62 1.37 -4.35
N ASP A 56 -26.48 1.19 -3.34
CA ASP A 56 -26.53 0.03 -2.44
C ASP A 56 -27.68 -0.94 -2.78
N THR A 57 -28.42 -0.69 -3.86
CA THR A 57 -29.60 -1.48 -4.22
C THR A 57 -29.36 -2.51 -5.32
N ASN A 58 -28.26 -2.40 -6.07
CA ASN A 58 -28.01 -3.26 -7.23
C ASN A 58 -27.41 -4.61 -6.82
N THR A 59 -28.26 -5.63 -6.67
CA THR A 59 -27.83 -6.96 -6.22
C THR A 59 -26.88 -7.69 -7.16
N ASP A 60 -26.80 -7.27 -8.43
CA ASP A 60 -25.95 -7.94 -9.44
C ASP A 60 -24.47 -7.62 -9.26
N LEU A 61 -24.15 -6.62 -8.42
CA LEU A 61 -22.79 -6.22 -8.09
C LEU A 61 -22.21 -7.00 -6.89
N LYS A 62 -22.87 -8.06 -6.44
CA LYS A 62 -22.47 -8.86 -5.29
C LYS A 62 -21.46 -9.95 -5.67
N LYS A 63 -20.40 -10.10 -4.88
CA LYS A 63 -19.39 -11.14 -5.04
C LYS A 63 -18.98 -11.75 -3.69
N PRO A 64 -18.87 -13.09 -3.57
CA PRO A 64 -18.34 -13.73 -2.37
C PRO A 64 -16.83 -13.45 -2.22
N CYS A 65 -16.39 -13.21 -0.98
CA CYS A 65 -15.02 -12.90 -0.63
C CYS A 65 -14.48 -13.94 0.36
N GLY A 66 -13.64 -14.86 -0.12
CA GLY A 66 -13.15 -15.98 0.70
C GLY A 66 -12.32 -15.58 1.94
N GLN A 67 -11.72 -14.38 1.95
CA GLN A 67 -11.00 -13.84 3.11
C GLN A 67 -11.88 -12.97 4.04
N GLY A 68 -13.11 -12.67 3.62
CA GLY A 68 -14.12 -12.04 4.45
C GLY A 68 -13.98 -10.54 4.74
N VAL A 69 -13.08 -9.84 4.05
CA VAL A 69 -12.92 -8.37 4.20
C VAL A 69 -13.39 -7.66 2.94
N CYS A 70 -14.44 -6.86 3.09
CA CYS A 70 -14.89 -5.94 2.07
C CYS A 70 -14.12 -4.62 2.15
N TYR A 71 -13.93 -4.00 0.99
CA TYR A 71 -13.31 -2.69 0.83
C TYR A 71 -14.28 -1.76 0.09
N GLU A 72 -14.28 -0.49 0.50
CA GLU A 72 -14.87 0.61 -0.26
C GLU A 72 -13.96 1.84 -0.21
N ALA A 73 -13.93 2.59 -1.30
CA ALA A 73 -13.26 3.87 -1.39
C ALA A 73 -14.12 4.90 -2.11
N LEU A 74 -14.01 6.15 -1.66
CA LEU A 74 -14.54 7.34 -2.30
C LEU A 74 -13.34 8.20 -2.69
N ILE A 75 -13.18 8.44 -3.99
CA ILE A 75 -12.00 9.09 -4.57
C ILE A 75 -12.47 10.33 -5.35
N PRO A 76 -11.83 11.49 -5.17
CA PRO A 76 -11.99 12.62 -6.09
C PRO A 76 -11.30 12.34 -7.42
N LEU A 77 -12.05 12.48 -8.52
CA LEU A 77 -11.47 12.45 -9.86
C LEU A 77 -12.27 13.37 -10.78
N ASN A 78 -11.58 14.27 -11.49
CA ASN A 78 -12.17 15.17 -12.48
C ASN A 78 -13.42 15.92 -11.97
N ASN A 79 -13.31 16.52 -10.78
CA ASN A 79 -14.39 17.24 -10.10
C ASN A 79 -15.65 16.39 -9.81
N ARG A 80 -15.50 15.06 -9.70
CA ARG A 80 -16.58 14.14 -9.28
C ARG A 80 -16.10 13.13 -8.24
N ALA A 81 -17.01 12.69 -7.38
CA ALA A 81 -16.76 11.56 -6.49
C ALA A 81 -16.94 10.25 -7.26
N VAL A 82 -15.88 9.43 -7.30
CA VAL A 82 -15.91 8.09 -7.88
C VAL A 82 -15.77 7.05 -6.79
N TYR A 83 -16.34 5.87 -7.02
CA TYR A 83 -16.45 4.81 -6.03
C TYR A 83 -15.68 3.57 -6.49
N LEU A 84 -15.07 2.90 -5.54
CA LEU A 84 -14.48 1.57 -5.72
C LEU A 84 -14.98 0.68 -4.59
N ARG A 85 -15.45 -0.53 -4.90
CA ARG A 85 -15.94 -1.51 -3.94
C ARG A 85 -15.46 -2.90 -4.35
N GLY A 86 -15.07 -3.74 -3.41
CA GLY A 86 -14.70 -5.14 -3.72
C GLY A 86 -14.26 -5.94 -2.52
N CYS A 87 -13.83 -7.18 -2.78
CA CYS A 87 -13.05 -7.94 -1.82
C CYS A 87 -11.67 -7.30 -1.69
N TYR A 88 -11.20 -7.03 -0.47
CA TYR A 88 -9.90 -6.37 -0.29
C TYR A 88 -8.74 -7.19 -0.88
N ALA A 89 -8.82 -8.51 -0.77
CA ALA A 89 -7.84 -9.46 -1.31
C ALA A 89 -7.74 -9.46 -2.84
N ASP A 90 -8.74 -8.92 -3.56
CA ASP A 90 -8.66 -8.81 -5.02
C ASP A 90 -7.72 -7.67 -5.45
N PHE A 91 -7.48 -6.68 -4.58
CA PHE A 91 -6.70 -5.48 -4.90
C PHE A 91 -5.25 -5.56 -4.44
N ILE A 92 -4.97 -6.32 -3.38
CA ILE A 92 -3.65 -6.44 -2.73
C ILE A 92 -3.40 -7.89 -2.35
N ASP A 93 -2.32 -8.46 -2.88
CA ASP A 93 -1.96 -9.88 -2.66
C ASP A 93 -1.55 -10.19 -1.22
N GLU A 94 -0.86 -9.25 -0.55
CA GLU A 94 -0.44 -9.38 0.85
C GLU A 94 -1.40 -8.60 1.78
N THR A 95 -2.49 -9.25 2.19
CA THR A 95 -3.50 -8.64 3.06
C THR A 95 -3.03 -8.63 4.52
N ASN A 96 -2.69 -7.44 5.04
CA ASN A 96 -2.45 -7.25 6.47
C ASN A 96 -3.73 -6.93 7.26
N VAL A 97 -4.83 -6.65 6.54
CA VAL A 97 -6.14 -6.43 7.15
C VAL A 97 -6.69 -7.77 7.61
N THR A 98 -6.64 -8.02 8.91
CA THR A 98 -7.30 -9.20 9.47
C THR A 98 -8.80 -8.98 9.53
N ARG A 99 -9.58 -10.07 9.39
CA ARG A 99 -11.03 -10.06 9.65
C ARG A 99 -11.36 -9.47 11.03
N ALA A 100 -10.53 -9.76 12.04
CA ALA A 100 -10.69 -9.22 13.39
C ALA A 100 -10.54 -7.70 13.46
N SER A 101 -9.56 -7.12 12.74
CA SER A 101 -9.38 -5.68 12.67
C SER A 101 -10.49 -4.99 11.86
N ALA A 102 -11.02 -5.64 10.83
CA ALA A 102 -12.10 -5.12 10.01
C ALA A 102 -13.50 -5.31 10.63
N ALA A 103 -13.67 -6.17 11.64
CA ALA A 103 -14.97 -6.51 12.24
C ALA A 103 -15.69 -5.28 12.84
N ASN A 104 -14.94 -4.28 13.32
CA ASN A 104 -15.51 -3.04 13.86
C ASN A 104 -15.70 -1.94 12.80
N GLY A 105 -15.32 -2.20 11.56
CA GLY A 105 -15.26 -1.19 10.49
C GLY A 105 -14.08 -0.24 10.72
N ILE A 106 -13.00 -0.42 9.96
CA ILE A 106 -11.93 0.58 9.88
C ILE A 106 -12.32 1.54 8.78
N CYS A 107 -12.24 2.85 9.02
CA CYS A 107 -12.50 3.81 7.98
C CYS A 107 -11.71 5.08 8.24
N ASP A 108 -11.13 5.61 7.17
CA ASP A 108 -10.36 6.84 7.16
C ASP A 108 -10.94 7.80 6.15
N TYR A 109 -10.87 9.09 6.44
CA TYR A 109 -11.21 10.12 5.48
C TYR A 109 -10.40 11.40 5.73
N GLY A 110 -10.30 12.23 4.69
CA GLY A 110 -9.70 13.55 4.83
C GLY A 110 -9.91 14.43 3.61
N LEU A 111 -9.55 15.70 3.78
CA LEU A 111 -9.66 16.73 2.74
C LEU A 111 -8.53 16.60 1.71
N MET A 112 -8.86 16.66 0.44
CA MET A 112 -7.92 16.63 -0.70
C MET A 112 -7.45 18.04 -1.05
N GLY A 113 -6.85 18.72 -0.07
CA GLY A 113 -6.25 20.05 -0.26
C GLY A 113 -7.23 21.10 -0.78
N LYS A 114 -6.88 21.74 -1.90
CA LYS A 114 -7.65 22.83 -2.53
C LYS A 114 -8.67 22.35 -3.57
N ASP A 115 -8.74 21.04 -3.82
CA ASP A 115 -9.61 20.52 -4.85
C ASP A 115 -11.07 20.73 -4.49
N THR A 116 -11.86 21.10 -5.51
CA THR A 116 -13.28 21.37 -5.34
C THR A 116 -14.13 20.58 -6.31
N PHE A 117 -15.26 20.11 -5.81
CA PHE A 117 -16.27 19.40 -6.57
C PHE A 117 -17.40 20.31 -7.04
N GLU A 118 -17.96 19.97 -8.19
CA GLU A 118 -19.26 20.43 -8.64
C GLU A 118 -20.22 19.23 -8.50
N ASP A 119 -21.16 19.29 -7.55
CA ASP A 119 -22.16 18.23 -7.39
C ASP A 119 -23.22 18.36 -8.50
N ASP A 120 -23.21 17.42 -9.42
CA ASP A 120 -24.19 17.31 -10.52
C ASP A 120 -25.27 16.24 -10.22
N SER A 121 -25.21 15.62 -9.04
CA SER A 121 -25.89 14.35 -8.76
C SER A 121 -27.02 14.42 -7.73
N SER A 122 -27.23 15.55 -7.05
CA SER A 122 -28.34 15.70 -6.11
C SER A 122 -29.56 16.37 -6.75
N LYS A 123 -30.77 15.92 -6.37
CA LYS A 123 -32.05 16.60 -6.68
C LYS A 123 -32.09 18.06 -6.17
N ASN A 124 -31.13 18.45 -5.34
CA ASN A 124 -30.91 19.80 -4.83
C ASN A 124 -29.43 20.17 -5.03
N PRO A 125 -29.01 20.52 -6.26
CA PRO A 125 -27.61 20.81 -6.55
C PRO A 125 -27.12 21.91 -5.61
N VAL A 126 -26.12 21.60 -4.80
CA VAL A 126 -25.55 22.57 -3.89
C VAL A 126 -24.68 23.50 -4.72
N LYS A 127 -25.16 24.72 -5.01
CA LYS A 127 -24.44 25.69 -5.83
C LYS A 127 -23.09 26.07 -5.20
N GLY A 128 -22.02 25.96 -6.00
CA GLY A 128 -20.68 26.45 -5.70
C GLY A 128 -19.66 25.35 -5.38
N PRO A 129 -18.35 25.65 -5.51
CA PRO A 129 -17.27 24.69 -5.31
C PRO A 129 -17.30 24.11 -3.89
N LYS A 130 -17.28 22.79 -3.76
CA LYS A 130 -17.27 22.08 -2.48
C LYS A 130 -15.94 21.41 -2.20
N PRO A 131 -15.45 21.41 -0.95
CA PRO A 131 -14.21 20.72 -0.61
C PRO A 131 -14.26 19.25 -1.03
N ALA A 132 -13.18 18.78 -1.66
CA ALA A 132 -13.03 17.38 -2.02
C ALA A 132 -12.56 16.54 -0.83
N TYR A 133 -13.25 15.43 -0.58
CA TYR A 133 -12.85 14.45 0.41
C TYR A 133 -12.50 13.14 -0.28
N ALA A 134 -11.48 12.47 0.24
CA ALA A 134 -11.23 11.06 -0.04
C ALA A 134 -11.55 10.26 1.23
N ALA A 135 -12.05 9.04 1.05
CA ALA A 135 -12.32 8.13 2.15
C ALA A 135 -12.08 6.68 1.74
N THR A 136 -11.64 5.87 2.69
CA THR A 136 -11.48 4.42 2.54
C THR A 136 -12.09 3.71 3.74
N ARG A 137 -12.64 2.52 3.51
CA ARG A 137 -13.25 1.73 4.58
C ARG A 137 -13.08 0.23 4.32
N TRP A 138 -12.77 -0.48 5.39
CA TRP A 138 -12.68 -1.94 5.47
C TRP A 138 -13.68 -2.44 6.47
N CYS A 139 -14.39 -3.49 6.11
CA CYS A 139 -15.42 -4.03 6.97
C CYS A 139 -15.63 -5.53 6.71
N VAL A 140 -16.30 -6.17 7.65
CA VAL A 140 -16.80 -7.55 7.54
C VAL A 140 -18.32 -7.45 7.62
N ASN A 141 -19.04 -8.27 6.86
CA ASN A 141 -20.49 -8.23 6.95
C ASN A 141 -20.97 -8.71 8.33
N PRO A 142 -21.95 -8.02 8.93
CA PRO A 142 -22.68 -8.60 10.04
C PRO A 142 -23.44 -9.83 9.54
N ALA A 143 -23.71 -10.78 10.43
CA ALA A 143 -24.49 -11.98 10.12
C ALA A 143 -25.90 -11.67 9.54
N ASP A 144 -26.39 -10.44 9.75
CA ASP A 144 -27.75 -10.00 9.44
C ASP A 144 -27.95 -9.39 8.03
N GLY A 145 -26.95 -9.48 7.14
CA GLY A 145 -27.19 -9.43 5.68
C GLY A 145 -27.06 -8.07 4.97
N ASP A 146 -26.84 -6.96 5.68
CA ASP A 146 -26.49 -5.69 5.04
C ASP A 146 -25.03 -5.70 4.59
N MET A 147 -24.79 -5.38 3.31
CA MET A 147 -23.43 -5.26 2.78
C MET A 147 -22.72 -4.12 3.46
N CYS A 148 -21.61 -4.45 4.09
CA CYS A 148 -20.90 -3.48 4.87
C CYS A 148 -20.25 -2.44 3.96
N ASN A 149 -19.79 -2.75 2.75
CA ASN A 149 -19.01 -1.82 1.89
C ASN A 149 -19.85 -0.96 0.93
N SER A 150 -20.96 -0.39 1.42
CA SER A 150 -21.78 0.58 0.68
C SER A 150 -22.16 1.81 1.49
N GLN A 151 -21.36 2.14 2.50
CA GLN A 151 -21.65 3.20 3.47
C GLN A 151 -21.06 4.53 3.03
N LEU A 152 -19.99 4.54 2.23
CA LEU A 152 -19.44 5.77 1.67
C LEU A 152 -20.37 6.28 0.56
N LYS A 153 -20.97 7.46 0.76
CA LYS A 153 -21.70 8.20 -0.27
C LYS A 153 -21.26 9.66 -0.25
N TYR A 154 -21.36 10.32 -1.39
CA TYR A 154 -21.17 11.75 -1.49
C TYR A 154 -22.53 12.42 -1.24
N SER A 155 -22.63 13.26 -0.21
CA SER A 155 -23.89 13.92 0.15
C SER A 155 -23.66 15.35 0.63
N ALA A 156 -24.70 16.18 0.63
CA ALA A 156 -24.62 17.54 1.17
C ALA A 156 -24.21 17.56 2.66
N ASP A 157 -24.55 16.50 3.41
CA ASP A 157 -24.23 16.37 4.83
C ASP A 157 -22.74 16.15 5.08
N LEU A 158 -22.01 15.60 4.10
CA LEU A 158 -20.56 15.47 4.16
C LEU A 158 -19.88 16.85 4.32
N PHE A 159 -20.40 17.90 3.68
CA PHE A 159 -19.80 19.25 3.77
C PHE A 159 -20.20 20.00 5.03
N SER A 160 -21.44 19.79 5.49
CA SER A 160 -21.97 20.52 6.64
C SER A 160 -21.45 19.93 7.95
N ASN A 161 -21.22 18.61 7.99
CA ASN A 161 -20.76 17.92 9.19
C ASN A 161 -20.06 16.58 8.87
N PRO A 162 -18.81 16.62 8.36
CA PRO A 162 -18.09 15.41 7.97
C PRO A 162 -17.91 14.41 9.11
N SER A 163 -17.74 14.89 10.35
CA SER A 163 -17.65 14.04 11.54
C SER A 163 -18.93 13.26 11.84
N ASN A 164 -20.10 13.84 11.56
CA ASN A 164 -21.37 13.15 11.72
C ASN A 164 -21.68 12.19 10.57
N TYR A 165 -21.23 12.53 9.37
CA TYR A 165 -21.38 11.70 8.18
C TYR A 165 -20.57 10.41 8.30
N PHE A 166 -19.32 10.54 8.73
CA PHE A 166 -18.42 9.43 8.95
C PHE A 166 -18.37 8.98 10.42
N LYS A 167 -19.53 8.85 11.07
CA LYS A 167 -19.64 8.56 12.53
C LYS A 167 -18.91 7.31 13.02
N ARG A 168 -18.54 6.39 12.12
CA ARG A 168 -17.76 5.17 12.41
C ARG A 168 -16.39 5.15 11.73
N CYS A 169 -15.99 6.26 11.11
CA CYS A 169 -14.66 6.43 10.57
C CYS A 169 -13.84 7.28 11.50
N THR A 170 -12.57 6.91 11.61
CA THR A 170 -11.57 7.80 12.15
C THR A 170 -11.37 8.91 11.12
N ASN A 171 -11.38 10.17 11.57
CA ASN A 171 -10.77 11.25 10.81
C ASN A 171 -9.33 11.35 11.31
N PRO A 172 -8.37 10.68 10.66
CA PRO A 172 -6.99 10.80 11.13
C PRO A 172 -6.48 12.25 10.97
N GLY A 173 -7.15 13.10 10.18
CA GLY A 173 -6.92 14.55 10.10
C GLY A 173 -7.36 15.37 11.33
N VAL A 174 -7.99 14.76 12.35
CA VAL A 174 -8.23 15.41 13.65
C VAL A 174 -7.11 15.13 14.66
N SER A 175 -6.34 14.04 14.51
CA SER A 175 -5.08 13.84 15.23
C SER A 175 -4.42 12.50 14.87
N PRO A 176 -3.07 12.44 14.76
CA PRO A 176 -2.13 13.57 14.70
C PRO A 176 -1.83 13.96 13.26
N ASP A 177 -1.95 15.26 12.97
CA ASP A 177 -1.44 15.93 11.78
C ASP A 177 0.08 15.66 11.65
N LYS A 178 0.47 14.69 10.81
CA LYS A 178 1.86 14.24 10.66
C LYS A 178 2.60 15.19 9.75
N GLN A 179 3.82 15.56 10.15
CA GLN A 179 4.71 16.30 9.28
C GLN A 179 5.47 15.32 8.37
N CYS A 180 5.11 15.29 7.10
CA CYS A 180 5.72 14.40 6.12
C CYS A 180 6.65 15.17 5.20
N ILE A 181 7.70 14.52 4.71
CA ILE A 181 8.53 15.10 3.66
C ILE A 181 7.69 15.24 2.40
N GLU A 182 7.78 16.40 1.76
CA GLU A 182 7.15 16.67 0.48
C GLU A 182 8.23 17.00 -0.55
N CYS A 183 8.30 16.25 -1.63
CA CYS A 183 9.24 16.51 -2.73
C CYS A 183 8.89 15.66 -3.95
N SER A 184 9.53 15.98 -5.08
CA SER A 184 9.49 15.13 -6.26
C SER A 184 10.85 15.03 -6.94
N HIS A 185 11.11 13.90 -7.58
CA HIS A 185 12.28 13.66 -8.41
C HIS A 185 11.91 12.76 -9.57
N PHE A 186 12.29 13.15 -10.79
CA PHE A 186 12.06 12.42 -12.02
C PHE A 186 13.27 12.58 -12.94
N GLY A 187 13.89 11.47 -13.35
CA GLY A 187 14.94 11.47 -14.37
C GLY A 187 16.14 12.38 -14.03
N GLY A 188 16.54 12.46 -12.75
CA GLY A 188 17.65 13.31 -12.32
C GLY A 188 17.25 14.73 -11.92
N ASN A 189 16.03 15.17 -12.24
CA ASN A 189 15.53 16.51 -11.89
C ASN A 189 14.58 16.45 -10.70
N GLY A 190 14.64 17.45 -9.82
CA GLY A 190 13.73 17.60 -8.68
C GLY A 190 14.44 17.89 -7.37
N ASP A 191 13.68 17.90 -6.28
CA ASP A 191 14.12 18.34 -4.96
C ASP A 191 14.17 17.22 -3.92
N CYS A 192 13.80 15.97 -4.27
CA CYS A 192 13.93 14.82 -3.36
C CYS A 192 15.40 14.39 -3.17
N ASN A 193 16.14 15.12 -2.34
CA ASN A 193 17.48 14.76 -1.90
C ASN A 193 17.53 14.57 -0.36
N ALA A 194 18.65 14.05 0.15
CA ALA A 194 18.81 13.80 1.59
C ALA A 194 18.57 15.05 2.48
N ASP A 195 18.77 16.25 1.93
CA ASP A 195 18.64 17.52 2.63
C ASP A 195 17.28 18.20 2.49
N THR A 196 16.31 17.57 1.81
CA THR A 196 14.95 18.09 1.62
C THR A 196 14.34 18.59 2.94
N LYS A 197 13.92 19.86 2.96
CA LYS A 197 13.24 20.53 4.11
C LYS A 197 11.82 21.01 3.78
N THR A 198 11.27 20.57 2.66
CA THR A 198 9.87 20.86 2.31
C THR A 198 8.99 19.80 2.96
N TYR A 199 7.90 20.25 3.57
CA TYR A 199 7.01 19.39 4.33
C TYR A 199 5.55 19.72 4.02
N CYS A 200 4.75 18.67 3.92
CA CYS A 200 3.30 18.75 3.99
C CYS A 200 2.82 18.28 5.35
N ARG A 201 1.53 18.49 5.63
CA ARG A 201 0.90 17.89 6.79
C ARG A 201 -0.36 17.12 6.44
N GLY A 202 -0.52 15.96 7.07
CA GLY A 202 -1.67 15.09 6.85
C GLY A 202 -1.60 13.83 7.71
N PRO A 203 -2.61 12.96 7.64
CA PRO A 203 -2.67 11.77 8.47
C PRO A 203 -1.68 10.68 8.06
N TYR A 204 -1.35 10.62 6.78
CA TYR A 204 -0.46 9.61 6.21
C TYR A 204 0.67 10.27 5.45
N CYS A 205 1.89 9.85 5.74
CA CYS A 205 3.04 10.15 4.90
C CYS A 205 3.13 9.11 3.79
N VAL A 206 3.28 9.59 2.57
CA VAL A 206 3.33 8.77 1.36
C VAL A 206 4.69 8.86 0.73
N LYS A 207 5.13 7.73 0.19
CA LYS A 207 6.38 7.59 -0.54
C LYS A 207 6.15 6.69 -1.76
N TYR A 208 6.38 7.25 -2.93
CA TYR A 208 6.43 6.54 -4.20
C TYR A 208 7.89 6.46 -4.66
N GLU A 209 8.44 5.27 -4.84
CA GLU A 209 9.81 5.09 -5.36
C GLU A 209 9.87 3.99 -6.42
N GLY A 210 10.48 4.30 -7.56
CA GLY A 210 10.63 3.33 -8.64
C GLY A 210 11.04 4.01 -9.93
N TYR A 211 10.35 3.69 -11.01
CA TYR A 211 10.68 4.10 -12.37
C TYR A 211 9.43 4.55 -13.14
N LEU A 212 9.57 5.66 -13.85
CA LEU A 212 8.61 6.14 -14.84
C LEU A 212 9.31 6.13 -16.19
N ASN A 213 8.79 5.34 -17.15
CA ASN A 213 9.41 5.16 -18.46
C ASN A 213 10.89 4.73 -18.41
N GLY A 214 11.27 3.96 -17.38
CA GLY A 214 12.65 3.51 -17.16
C GLY A 214 13.54 4.50 -16.40
N ASP A 215 13.12 5.75 -16.24
CA ASP A 215 13.85 6.75 -15.47
C ASP A 215 13.47 6.68 -13.98
N ALA A 216 14.47 6.81 -13.10
CA ALA A 216 14.24 6.78 -11.67
C ALA A 216 13.30 7.91 -11.24
N MET A 217 12.37 7.59 -10.36
CA MET A 217 11.45 8.54 -9.77
C MET A 217 11.31 8.34 -8.27
N ALA A 218 11.11 9.46 -7.58
CA ALA A 218 10.72 9.47 -6.18
C ALA A 218 9.73 10.61 -5.93
N VAL A 219 8.59 10.33 -5.33
CA VAL A 219 7.62 11.34 -4.93
C VAL A 219 7.26 11.10 -3.48
N ARG A 220 7.23 12.19 -2.70
CA ARG A 220 6.88 12.16 -1.28
C ARG A 220 5.84 13.22 -1.04
N THR A 221 4.80 12.86 -0.31
CA THR A 221 3.66 13.74 -0.07
C THR A 221 2.86 13.25 1.14
N CYS A 222 1.75 13.91 1.41
CA CYS A 222 0.76 13.54 2.40
C CYS A 222 -0.47 13.00 1.69
N ALA A 223 -1.13 12.02 2.28
CA ALA A 223 -2.44 11.57 1.81
C ALA A 223 -3.50 11.72 2.91
N PRO A 224 -4.74 12.10 2.56
CA PRO A 224 -5.84 12.19 3.52
C PRO A 224 -6.41 10.83 3.94
N ALA A 225 -6.21 9.79 3.14
CA ALA A 225 -6.62 8.42 3.41
C ALA A 225 -5.59 7.45 2.83
N THR A 226 -5.57 6.23 3.37
CA THR A 226 -4.69 5.15 2.92
C THR A 226 -5.53 4.02 2.31
N PRO A 227 -5.08 3.37 1.23
CA PRO A 227 -5.68 2.13 0.75
C PRO A 227 -5.21 0.90 1.55
N PHE A 228 -4.27 1.07 2.50
CA PHE A 228 -3.70 0.00 3.33
C PHE A 228 -4.10 0.13 4.81
N SER A 229 -4.17 -0.98 5.54
CA SER A 229 -4.25 -0.92 7.00
C SER A 229 -2.88 -0.65 7.63
N GLY A 230 -2.63 0.62 7.94
CA GLY A 230 -1.43 1.06 8.66
C GLY A 230 -0.20 1.20 7.76
N ASP A 231 0.98 1.06 8.37
CA ASP A 231 2.27 1.31 7.73
C ASP A 231 2.64 0.16 6.78
N GLN A 232 2.46 0.35 5.48
CA GLN A 232 2.64 -0.70 4.47
C GLN A 232 3.17 -0.14 3.16
N CYS A 233 3.92 -0.99 2.44
CA CYS A 233 4.32 -0.77 1.06
C CYS A 233 3.72 -1.83 0.15
N ALA A 234 3.31 -1.44 -1.05
CA ALA A 234 2.94 -2.38 -2.11
C ALA A 234 3.63 -2.01 -3.43
N TRP A 235 4.02 -3.01 -4.20
CA TRP A 235 4.59 -2.81 -5.53
C TRP A 235 3.46 -2.61 -6.52
N MET A 236 3.52 -1.55 -7.31
CA MET A 236 2.52 -1.26 -8.33
C MET A 236 3.16 -1.18 -9.70
N GLU A 237 2.49 -1.75 -10.69
CA GLU A 237 2.83 -1.62 -12.09
C GLU A 237 1.59 -1.16 -12.86
N SER A 238 1.67 -0.02 -13.52
CA SER A 238 0.59 0.52 -14.34
C SER A 238 1.15 1.13 -15.62
N THR A 239 0.26 1.52 -16.52
CA THR A 239 0.57 2.40 -17.65
C THR A 239 -0.30 3.64 -17.48
N SER A 240 0.31 4.79 -17.27
CA SER A 240 -0.41 6.03 -17.00
C SER A 240 -0.36 6.96 -18.21
N ASP A 241 -1.45 7.68 -18.42
CA ASP A 241 -1.58 8.68 -19.47
C ASP A 241 -0.92 9.99 -19.03
N PHE A 242 0.11 10.42 -19.75
CA PHE A 242 0.80 11.69 -19.54
C PHE A 242 0.55 12.62 -20.70
N ASN A 243 -0.07 13.77 -20.45
CA ASN A 243 -0.25 14.79 -21.49
C ASN A 243 1.00 15.68 -21.58
N LEU A 244 1.77 15.51 -22.65
CA LEU A 244 2.92 16.36 -22.99
C LEU A 244 2.58 17.15 -24.25
N PHE A 245 2.47 18.47 -24.13
CA PHE A 245 2.20 19.38 -25.26
C PHE A 245 0.93 19.06 -26.06
N GLY A 246 -0.12 18.55 -25.41
CA GLY A 246 -1.37 18.18 -26.07
C GLY A 246 -1.38 16.77 -26.66
N VAL A 247 -0.30 16.00 -26.49
CA VAL A 247 -0.22 14.58 -26.86
C VAL A 247 -0.26 13.73 -25.59
N THR A 248 -1.22 12.80 -25.51
CA THR A 248 -1.27 11.81 -24.43
C THR A 248 -0.30 10.67 -24.74
N LEU A 249 0.70 10.49 -23.88
CA LEU A 249 1.67 9.41 -23.93
C LEU A 249 1.38 8.41 -22.84
N LYS A 250 1.30 7.13 -23.20
CA LYS A 250 1.21 6.02 -22.26
C LYS A 250 2.60 5.64 -21.79
N LEU A 251 2.93 5.99 -20.55
CA LEU A 251 4.24 5.71 -19.97
C LEU A 251 4.13 4.55 -18.97
N PRO A 252 5.01 3.54 -19.05
CA PRO A 252 5.04 2.47 -18.07
C PRO A 252 5.52 3.03 -16.73
N TYR A 253 4.79 2.68 -15.69
CA TYR A 253 4.99 3.14 -14.33
C TYR A 253 5.18 1.93 -13.42
N LYS A 254 6.29 1.91 -12.66
CA LYS A 254 6.58 0.84 -11.71
C LYS A 254 7.13 1.43 -10.43
N ALA A 255 6.44 1.31 -9.31
CA ALA A 255 6.92 1.89 -8.06
C ALA A 255 6.41 1.16 -6.82
N TRP A 256 7.20 1.24 -5.74
CA TRP A 256 6.71 0.98 -4.40
C TRP A 256 5.83 2.14 -3.94
N HIS A 257 4.64 1.81 -3.45
CA HIS A 257 3.68 2.72 -2.83
C HIS A 257 3.65 2.46 -1.35
N CYS A 258 4.25 3.35 -0.57
CA CYS A 258 4.36 3.22 0.86
C CYS A 258 3.54 4.28 1.59
N TYR A 259 2.81 3.86 2.60
CA TYR A 259 2.06 4.71 3.53
C TYR A 259 2.56 4.47 4.94
N CYS A 260 2.65 5.51 5.75
CA CYS A 260 3.03 5.39 7.15
C CYS A 260 2.47 6.52 8.01
N THR A 261 2.39 6.29 9.32
CA THR A 261 1.70 7.13 10.31
C THR A 261 2.64 7.86 11.28
N GLY A 262 3.95 7.80 11.05
CA GLY A 262 4.97 8.52 11.83
C GLY A 262 5.35 9.88 11.24
N ASP A 263 5.88 10.80 12.06
CA ASP A 263 6.44 12.04 11.53
C ASP A 263 7.68 11.74 10.68
N SER A 264 7.69 12.29 9.46
CA SER A 264 8.76 12.12 8.47
C SER A 264 9.17 10.66 8.24
N CYS A 265 8.21 9.73 8.38
CA CYS A 265 8.42 8.30 8.15
C CYS A 265 8.61 7.95 6.66
N ASN A 266 8.56 8.95 5.76
CA ASN A 266 8.83 8.86 4.34
C ASN A 266 10.19 9.50 3.95
N PRO A 267 11.35 9.02 4.46
CA PRO A 267 12.64 9.70 4.31
C PRO A 267 13.07 9.88 2.85
N SER A 268 13.80 10.96 2.56
CA SER A 268 14.24 11.43 1.23
C SER A 268 15.43 10.71 0.59
N SER A 269 15.97 9.68 1.23
CA SER A 269 17.22 9.05 0.80
C SER A 269 17.05 8.18 -0.46
N ILE A 270 17.32 8.77 -1.63
CA ILE A 270 17.74 8.02 -2.82
C ILE A 270 19.22 7.69 -2.62
N VAL A 271 19.54 6.73 -1.74
CA VAL A 271 20.92 6.24 -1.70
C VAL A 271 21.08 5.40 -2.96
N SER A 272 21.75 5.94 -3.98
CA SER A 272 22.17 5.13 -5.12
C SER A 272 23.05 4.02 -4.56
N SER A 273 22.54 2.79 -4.53
CA SER A 273 23.22 1.59 -4.03
C SER A 273 24.60 1.44 -4.67
N SER A 274 24.78 2.00 -5.87
CA SER A 274 26.05 2.05 -6.60
C SER A 274 27.22 2.64 -5.80
N LEU A 275 27.01 3.72 -5.03
CA LEU A 275 28.07 4.40 -4.27
C LEU A 275 28.56 3.57 -3.08
N LEU A 276 27.66 2.84 -2.41
CA LEU A 276 28.02 1.96 -1.29
C LEU A 276 28.82 0.75 -1.78
N PHE A 277 28.44 0.15 -2.91
CA PHE A 277 29.20 -0.97 -3.48
C PHE A 277 30.57 -0.54 -4.04
N SER A 278 30.67 0.64 -4.67
CA SER A 278 31.93 1.09 -5.25
C SER A 278 32.99 1.50 -4.22
N VAL A 279 32.61 1.90 -3.00
CA VAL A 279 33.57 2.32 -1.96
C VAL A 279 33.82 1.22 -0.92
N VAL A 280 32.77 0.52 -0.47
CA VAL A 280 32.89 -0.45 0.62
C VAL A 280 33.54 -1.75 0.13
N LEU A 281 33.19 -2.23 -1.07
CA LEU A 281 33.71 -3.50 -1.60
C LEU A 281 35.24 -3.50 -1.82
N PRO A 282 35.86 -2.47 -2.43
CA PRO A 282 37.33 -2.45 -2.59
C PRO A 282 38.07 -2.22 -1.26
N LEU A 283 37.51 -1.46 -0.31
CA LEU A 283 38.11 -1.31 1.03
C LEU A 283 38.07 -2.62 1.82
N PHE A 284 37.01 -3.43 1.65
CA PHE A 284 36.89 -4.74 2.27
C PHE A 284 37.85 -5.75 1.62
N LEU A 285 37.92 -5.79 0.29
CA LEU A 285 38.84 -6.68 -0.43
C LEU A 285 40.30 -6.38 -0.06
N THR A 286 40.70 -5.12 -0.05
CA THR A 286 42.10 -4.74 0.28
C THR A 286 42.50 -5.08 1.72
N ARG A 287 41.59 -5.07 2.68
CA ARG A 287 41.89 -5.43 4.08
C ARG A 287 41.83 -6.93 4.39
N PHE A 288 41.02 -7.71 3.68
CA PHE A 288 40.83 -9.13 3.97
C PHE A 288 41.66 -10.09 3.09
N ILE A 289 42.13 -9.65 1.91
CA ILE A 289 43.04 -10.45 1.06
C ILE A 289 44.29 -10.95 1.81
N PRO A 290 44.99 -10.18 2.66
CA PRO A 290 46.16 -10.69 3.38
C PRO A 290 45.83 -11.68 4.52
N PHE A 291 44.55 -11.80 4.93
CA PHE A 291 44.13 -12.79 5.93
C PHE A 291 43.87 -14.18 5.32
N PHE A 292 43.50 -14.25 4.04
CA PHE A 292 43.18 -15.51 3.36
C PHE A 292 44.39 -16.23 2.75
N SER A 293 45.55 -15.57 2.64
CA SER A 293 46.81 -16.22 2.22
C SER A 293 47.38 -17.22 3.24
N SER A 294 46.77 -17.32 4.43
CA SER A 294 47.26 -18.13 5.54
C SER A 294 46.42 -19.38 5.83
N CYS A 295 45.32 -19.61 5.12
CA CYS A 295 44.36 -20.67 5.43
C CYS A 295 44.20 -21.65 4.24
N PRO A 296 44.63 -22.92 4.32
CA PRO A 296 44.72 -23.81 3.16
C PRO A 296 43.42 -24.52 2.73
N SER A 297 42.25 -24.22 3.30
CA SER A 297 40.98 -24.91 2.95
C SER A 297 40.00 -24.02 2.17
N LEU A 298 40.37 -23.66 0.93
CA LEU A 298 39.58 -22.77 0.06
C LEU A 298 38.41 -23.42 -0.71
N SER A 299 38.07 -24.69 -0.45
CA SER A 299 37.04 -25.39 -1.22
C SER A 299 35.58 -25.06 -0.82
N SER A 300 35.36 -24.40 0.32
CA SER A 300 34.01 -24.10 0.83
C SER A 300 33.50 -22.67 0.54
N MET A 301 34.35 -21.72 0.11
CA MET A 301 33.93 -20.33 -0.16
C MET A 301 33.38 -20.09 -1.57
N SER A 302 33.74 -20.91 -2.56
CA SER A 302 33.25 -20.75 -3.94
C SER A 302 31.74 -20.99 -4.09
N LEU A 303 31.10 -21.71 -3.16
CA LEU A 303 29.65 -21.99 -3.22
C LEU A 303 28.79 -20.80 -2.75
N LEU A 304 29.34 -19.88 -1.96
CA LEU A 304 28.59 -18.79 -1.33
C LEU A 304 28.50 -17.52 -2.20
N LEU A 305 29.53 -17.23 -2.99
CA LEU A 305 29.50 -16.11 -3.95
C LEU A 305 28.49 -16.35 -5.09
N THR A 306 28.26 -17.60 -5.48
CA THR A 306 27.29 -17.97 -6.51
C THR A 306 25.85 -17.84 -6.01
N ALA A 307 25.60 -18.01 -4.71
CA ALA A 307 24.25 -17.87 -4.13
C ALA A 307 23.81 -16.41 -3.98
N ALA A 308 24.74 -15.47 -3.78
CA ALA A 308 24.43 -14.04 -3.69
C ALA A 308 24.11 -13.41 -5.06
N ALA A 309 24.57 -14.02 -6.16
CA ALA A 309 24.36 -13.53 -7.52
C ALA A 309 23.04 -14.00 -8.17
N SER A 310 22.26 -14.89 -7.52
CA SER A 310 21.00 -15.42 -8.08
C SER A 310 19.72 -14.89 -7.41
N LEU A 311 19.80 -13.88 -6.55
CA LEU A 311 18.64 -13.27 -5.89
C LEU A 311 18.42 -11.86 -6.45
N ASP A 312 18.12 -11.81 -7.74
CA ASP A 312 17.60 -10.62 -8.40
C ASP A 312 16.08 -10.83 -8.56
N GLY A 313 15.27 -10.09 -7.78
CA GLY A 313 13.85 -9.98 -8.08
C GLY A 313 12.84 -9.92 -6.94
N THR A 314 13.16 -10.25 -5.67
CA THR A 314 12.12 -10.18 -4.61
C THR A 314 12.66 -9.77 -3.24
N ARG A 315 12.07 -8.69 -2.70
CA ARG A 315 11.97 -8.25 -1.29
C ARG A 315 13.07 -7.33 -0.70
N PRO A 316 12.70 -6.46 0.27
CA PRO A 316 13.56 -5.40 0.77
C PRO A 316 14.54 -5.89 1.85
N SER A 317 15.70 -5.23 1.88
CA SER A 317 16.74 -5.26 2.91
C SER A 317 17.55 -6.57 3.02
N ILE A 318 18.63 -6.65 2.24
CA ILE A 318 19.75 -7.59 2.42
C ILE A 318 20.60 -7.22 3.67
N ILE A 319 20.40 -6.01 4.21
CA ILE A 319 21.15 -5.44 5.33
C ILE A 319 21.10 -6.31 6.61
N PRO A 320 19.94 -6.78 7.12
CA PRO A 320 19.91 -7.62 8.32
C PRO A 320 20.60 -8.98 8.11
N ILE A 321 20.54 -9.56 6.92
CA ILE A 321 21.19 -10.85 6.63
C ILE A 321 22.71 -10.70 6.63
N LEU A 322 23.22 -9.65 5.99
CA LEU A 322 24.66 -9.34 6.02
C LEU A 322 25.13 -9.03 7.45
N VAL A 323 24.36 -8.23 8.21
CA VAL A 323 24.72 -7.88 9.60
C VAL A 323 24.76 -9.13 10.51
N ILE A 324 23.79 -10.05 10.40
CA ILE A 324 23.77 -11.31 11.18
C ILE A 324 24.94 -12.22 10.76
N PHE A 325 25.24 -12.28 9.46
CA PHE A 325 26.34 -13.08 8.94
C PHE A 325 27.71 -12.54 9.41
N PHE A 326 27.91 -11.23 9.37
CA PHE A 326 29.13 -10.59 9.86
C PHE A 326 29.27 -10.67 11.39
N ALA A 327 28.17 -10.57 12.14
CA ALA A 327 28.18 -10.80 13.58
C ALA A 327 28.61 -12.24 13.92
N ARG A 328 28.17 -13.23 13.14
CA ARG A 328 28.62 -14.63 13.30
C ARG A 328 30.09 -14.84 12.97
N ILE A 329 30.59 -14.23 11.90
CA ILE A 329 32.01 -14.31 11.55
C ILE A 329 32.87 -13.68 12.66
N LEU A 330 32.49 -12.49 13.14
CA LEU A 330 33.18 -11.82 14.24
C LEU A 330 33.18 -12.66 15.53
N LEU A 331 32.05 -13.29 15.87
CA LEU A 331 31.94 -14.18 17.03
C LEU A 331 32.85 -15.41 16.92
N ILE A 332 32.91 -16.04 15.74
CA ILE A 332 33.77 -17.22 15.52
C ILE A 332 35.25 -16.82 15.64
N SER A 333 35.66 -15.70 15.02
CA SER A 333 37.03 -15.20 15.14
C SER A 333 37.41 -14.76 16.56
N HIS A 334 36.45 -14.36 17.40
CA HIS A 334 36.71 -14.07 18.82
C HIS A 334 36.80 -15.32 19.69
N MET A 335 36.07 -16.40 19.37
CA MET A 335 36.16 -17.67 20.12
C MET A 335 37.47 -18.41 19.86
N ASP A 336 38.02 -18.32 18.64
CA ASP A 336 39.33 -18.90 18.32
C ASP A 336 40.50 -18.15 19.00
N LEU A 337 40.33 -16.86 19.32
CA LEU A 337 41.33 -16.07 20.05
C LEU A 337 41.32 -16.30 21.57
N ILE A 338 40.24 -16.85 22.13
CA ILE A 338 40.11 -17.12 23.57
C ILE A 338 40.63 -18.54 23.92
N ASN A 339 40.75 -19.42 22.93
CA ASN A 339 41.25 -20.80 23.09
C ASN A 339 42.74 -20.98 22.73
N GLN A 340 43.49 -19.88 22.56
CA GLN A 340 44.96 -19.86 22.48
C GLN A 340 45.54 -19.18 23.72
#